data_AF-A0A383UVH8-F1
#
_entry.id   AF-A0A383UVH8-F1
#
_cell.length_a   1.000
_cell.length_b   1.000
_cell.length_c   1.000
_cell.angle_alpha   90.00
_cell.angle_beta   90.00
_cell.angle_gamma   90.00
#
_symmetry.space_group_name_H-M   'P 1'
#
loop_
_entity.id
_entity.type
_entity.pdbx_description
1 polymer ?
#
loop_
_entity_poly.entity_id
_entity_poly.type
_entity_poly.pdbx_seq_one_letter_code
_entity_poly.pdbx_strand_id
1 'polypeptide(L)'
;MNPPQTPPSTSRFKQLTRDQNILVHGLHEAGRNQTQIATQLGISRGQVSYSLRRGTVSPKKRKGPSSVLKADDVNQIISYIESSPEKRRKTFLELAAGPFRHLGVSERVIQKELRKRGYRRHLAHVKPQGSPKTITTHREWVTRCPSSKTAPKAKTD
;
A
#
# COMPACT_ATOMS: atom_id res chain seq x y z
N MET A 1 33.23 7.63 11.31
CA MET A 1 33.04 6.47 12.21
C MET A 1 31.63 5.94 12.03
N ASN A 2 31.45 4.68 11.64
CA ASN A 2 30.13 4.05 11.58
C ASN A 2 29.74 3.56 12.98
N PRO A 3 28.50 3.78 13.45
CA PRO A 3 28.06 3.28 14.74
C PRO A 3 28.03 1.74 14.76
N PRO A 4 28.24 1.09 15.92
CA PRO A 4 28.21 -0.36 16.03
C PRO A 4 26.82 -0.90 15.67
N GLN A 5 26.79 -1.80 14.70
CA GLN A 5 25.58 -2.46 14.23
C GLN A 5 25.19 -3.53 15.25
N THR A 6 24.14 -3.29 16.04
CA THR A 6 23.60 -4.30 16.95
C THR A 6 22.99 -5.46 16.15
N PRO A 7 23.33 -6.72 16.46
CA PRO A 7 22.77 -7.86 15.74
C PRO A 7 21.25 -7.91 15.92
N PRO A 8 20.49 -8.32 14.89
CA PRO A 8 19.04 -8.40 15.00
C PRO A 8 18.65 -9.42 16.07
N SER A 9 17.91 -8.96 17.09
CA SER A 9 17.37 -9.82 18.15
C SER A 9 16.29 -10.74 17.57
N THR A 10 16.72 -11.92 17.12
CA THR A 10 15.79 -12.97 16.71
C THR A 10 15.23 -13.60 17.98
N SER A 11 13.91 -13.55 18.13
CA SER A 11 13.22 -14.20 19.24
C SER A 11 13.58 -15.69 19.26
N ARG A 12 14.35 -16.12 20.27
CA ARG A 12 14.80 -17.51 20.45
C ARG A 12 13.65 -18.48 20.75
N PHE A 13 12.45 -17.97 21.03
CA PHE A 13 11.31 -18.77 21.45
C PHE A 13 10.25 -18.86 20.35
N LYS A 14 9.87 -20.09 20.01
CA LYS A 14 8.76 -20.39 19.12
C LYS A 14 7.45 -19.91 19.77
N GLN A 15 6.64 -19.15 19.03
CA GLN A 15 5.30 -18.77 19.50
C GLN A 15 4.40 -20.01 19.52
N LEU A 16 3.53 -20.11 20.54
CA LEU A 16 2.50 -21.15 20.58
C LEU A 16 1.58 -21.04 19.36
N THR A 17 1.20 -22.18 18.80
CA THR A 17 0.20 -22.22 17.74
C THR A 17 -1.18 -21.91 18.29
N ARG A 18 -2.13 -21.64 17.39
CA ARG A 18 -3.53 -21.43 17.77
C ARG A 18 -4.08 -22.64 18.54
N ASP A 19 -3.83 -23.84 18.05
CA ASP A 19 -4.36 -25.08 18.65
C ASP A 19 -3.75 -25.35 20.02
N GLN A 20 -2.45 -25.07 20.19
CA GLN A 20 -1.80 -25.13 21.50
C GLN A 20 -2.45 -24.15 22.48
N ASN A 21 -2.77 -22.93 22.07
CA ASN A 21 -3.48 -22.00 22.94
C ASN A 21 -4.90 -22.49 23.26
N ILE A 22 -5.64 -23.09 22.31
CA ILE A 22 -6.96 -23.69 22.57
C ILE A 22 -6.82 -24.74 23.69
N LEU A 23 -5.84 -25.63 23.57
CA LEU A 23 -5.59 -26.68 24.58
C LEU A 23 -5.20 -26.10 25.93
N VAL A 24 -4.34 -25.07 25.96
CA VAL A 24 -3.96 -24.38 27.21
C VAL A 24 -5.18 -23.79 27.90
N HIS A 25 -6.03 -23.08 27.16
CA HIS A 25 -7.24 -22.47 27.71
C HIS A 25 -8.24 -23.53 28.19
N GLY A 26 -8.51 -24.56 27.39
CA GLY A 26 -9.44 -25.64 27.77
C GLY A 26 -8.96 -26.45 28.98
N LEU A 27 -7.66 -26.76 29.07
CA LEU A 27 -7.12 -27.46 30.25
C LEU A 27 -7.16 -26.59 31.51
N HIS A 28 -6.95 -25.28 31.37
CA HIS A 28 -7.05 -24.35 32.49
C HIS A 28 -8.50 -24.19 32.95
N GLU A 29 -9.47 -24.11 32.02
CA GLU A 29 -10.90 -24.12 32.33
C GLU A 29 -11.34 -25.42 33.01
N ALA A 30 -10.73 -26.54 32.66
CA ALA A 30 -10.90 -27.82 33.35
C ALA A 30 -10.18 -27.91 34.71
N GLY A 31 -9.64 -26.79 35.23
CA GLY A 31 -9.03 -26.70 36.56
C GLY A 31 -7.59 -27.24 36.66
N ARG A 32 -6.91 -27.52 35.54
CA ARG A 32 -5.52 -28.00 35.57
C ARG A 32 -4.54 -26.88 35.93
N ASN A 33 -3.53 -27.22 36.73
CA ASN A 33 -2.49 -26.27 37.10
C ASN A 33 -1.55 -25.99 35.91
N GLN A 34 -0.99 -24.78 35.80
CA GLN A 34 -0.07 -24.35 34.73
C GLN A 34 1.13 -25.30 34.57
N THR A 35 1.67 -25.84 35.66
CA THR A 35 2.78 -26.81 35.63
C THR A 35 2.35 -28.13 34.99
N GLN A 36 1.13 -28.61 35.28
CA GLN A 36 0.59 -29.83 34.69
C GLN A 36 0.32 -29.64 33.20
N ILE A 37 -0.26 -28.50 32.82
CA ILE A 37 -0.50 -28.12 31.42
C ILE A 37 0.83 -28.06 30.64
N ALA A 38 1.85 -27.44 31.23
CA ALA A 38 3.19 -27.34 30.63
C ALA A 38 3.80 -28.72 30.36
N THR A 39 3.74 -29.62 31.34
CA THR A 39 4.23 -31.00 31.19
C THR A 39 3.44 -31.78 30.15
N GLN A 40 2.09 -31.69 30.17
CA GLN A 40 1.22 -32.41 29.25
C GLN A 40 1.40 -31.96 27.78
N LEU A 41 1.61 -30.67 27.55
CA LEU A 41 1.75 -30.10 26.21
C LEU A 41 3.21 -29.98 25.74
N GLY A 42 4.19 -30.29 26.59
CA GLY A 42 5.62 -30.17 26.28
C GLY A 42 6.07 -28.73 26.02
N ILE A 43 5.47 -27.75 26.70
CA ILE A 43 5.76 -26.32 26.54
C ILE A 43 6.23 -25.70 27.86
N SER A 44 6.86 -24.53 27.81
CA SER A 44 7.33 -23.87 29.04
C SER A 44 6.16 -23.34 29.87
N ARG A 45 6.26 -23.43 31.20
CA ARG A 45 5.34 -22.76 32.15
C ARG A 45 5.18 -21.27 31.84
N GLY A 46 6.25 -20.60 31.40
CA GLY A 46 6.19 -19.20 31.00
C GLY A 46 5.31 -18.94 29.78
N GLN A 47 5.28 -19.87 28.82
CA GLN A 47 4.39 -19.79 27.65
C GLN A 47 2.92 -20.01 28.05
N VAL A 48 2.65 -20.95 28.95
CA VAL A 48 1.32 -21.18 29.53
C VAL A 48 0.82 -19.93 30.24
N SER A 49 1.61 -19.40 31.17
CA SER A 49 1.29 -18.17 31.92
C SER A 49 1.05 -16.98 30.98
N TYR A 50 1.90 -16.81 29.96
CA TYR A 50 1.73 -15.73 28.98
C TYR A 50 0.43 -15.89 28.17
N SER A 51 0.10 -17.11 27.73
CA SER A 51 -1.14 -17.38 26.98
C SER A 51 -2.37 -17.02 27.81
N LEU A 52 -2.43 -17.51 29.05
CA LEU A 52 -3.53 -17.24 29.97
C LEU A 52 -3.66 -15.75 30.28
N ARG A 53 -2.54 -15.07 30.60
CA ARG A 53 -2.52 -13.62 30.86
C ARG A 53 -2.99 -12.81 29.66
N ARG A 54 -2.67 -13.26 28.44
CA ARG A 54 -3.09 -12.59 27.21
C ARG A 54 -4.59 -12.74 26.94
N GLY A 55 -5.23 -13.79 27.47
CA GLY A 55 -6.67 -14.01 27.37
C GLY A 55 -7.21 -14.25 25.95
N THR A 56 -6.33 -14.39 24.95
CA THR A 56 -6.72 -14.56 23.55
C THR A 56 -6.01 -15.74 22.93
N VAL A 57 -6.80 -16.67 22.40
CA VAL A 57 -6.35 -17.92 21.79
C VAL A 57 -5.54 -17.69 20.51
N SER A 58 -5.93 -16.70 19.70
CA SER A 58 -5.28 -16.46 18.40
C SER A 58 -3.95 -15.73 18.61
N PRO A 59 -2.78 -16.29 18.22
CA PRO A 59 -1.48 -15.66 18.45
C PRO A 59 -1.38 -14.24 17.89
N LYS A 60 -0.60 -13.37 18.55
CA LYS A 60 -0.42 -11.98 18.10
C LYS A 60 0.41 -11.98 16.81
N LYS A 61 -0.18 -11.47 15.71
CA LYS A 61 0.56 -11.23 14.46
C LYS A 61 1.69 -10.23 14.73
N ARG A 62 2.91 -10.58 14.29
CA ARG A 62 4.06 -9.69 14.42
C ARG A 62 3.81 -8.43 13.59
N LYS A 63 4.11 -7.27 14.19
CA LYS A 63 4.13 -6.01 13.45
C LYS A 63 5.29 -6.10 12.46
N GLY A 64 5.01 -5.81 11.19
CA GLY A 64 6.04 -5.69 10.18
C GLY A 64 6.95 -4.48 10.43
N PRO A 65 8.05 -4.36 9.68
CA PRO A 65 8.90 -3.17 9.74
C PRO A 65 8.08 -1.91 9.41
N SER A 66 8.40 -0.81 10.09
CA SER A 66 7.85 0.50 9.74
C SER A 66 8.29 0.91 8.34
N SER A 67 7.51 1.79 7.71
CA SER A 67 7.92 2.42 6.45
C SER A 67 9.20 3.23 6.66
N VAL A 68 10.05 3.28 5.63
CA VAL A 68 11.25 4.12 5.61
C VAL A 68 10.87 5.60 5.52
N LEU A 69 9.80 5.92 4.79
CA LEU A 69 9.25 7.27 4.67
C LEU A 69 8.24 7.55 5.78
N LYS A 70 8.34 8.72 6.41
CA LYS A 70 7.32 9.20 7.35
C LYS A 70 6.06 9.59 6.60
N ALA A 71 4.92 9.60 7.30
CA ALA A 71 3.64 9.95 6.68
C ALA A 71 3.64 11.36 6.09
N ASP A 72 4.31 12.30 6.77
CA ASP A 72 4.43 13.70 6.39
C ASP A 72 5.26 13.89 5.11
N ASP A 73 6.40 13.21 5.00
CA ASP A 73 7.24 13.24 3.80
C ASP A 73 6.45 12.77 2.57
N VAL A 74 5.65 11.71 2.72
CA VAL A 74 4.82 11.23 1.60
C VAL A 74 3.69 12.21 1.28
N ASN A 75 3.17 12.95 2.27
CA ASN A 75 2.19 14.01 2.01
C ASN A 75 2.81 15.18 1.23
N GLN A 76 4.06 15.56 1.55
CA GLN A 76 4.81 16.55 0.78
C GLN A 76 5.04 16.11 -0.66
N ILE A 77 5.37 14.82 -0.88
CA ILE A 77 5.51 14.25 -2.23
C ILE A 77 4.18 14.34 -3.00
N ILE A 78 3.07 14.01 -2.36
CA ILE A 78 1.74 14.09 -2.98
C ILE A 78 1.41 15.54 -3.35
N SER A 79 1.57 16.48 -2.41
CA SER A 79 1.32 17.90 -2.66
C SER A 79 2.17 18.44 -3.82
N TYR A 80 3.45 18.04 -3.91
CA TYR A 80 4.31 18.38 -5.03
C TYR A 80 3.79 17.85 -6.37
N ILE A 81 3.40 16.57 -6.42
CA ILE A 81 2.86 15.93 -7.62
C ILE A 81 1.56 16.59 -8.07
N GLU A 82 0.68 16.95 -7.13
CA GLU A 82 -0.62 17.57 -7.41
C GLU A 82 -0.51 19.03 -7.84
N SER A 83 0.54 19.74 -7.42
CA SER A 83 0.70 21.16 -7.73
C SER A 83 0.87 21.51 -9.21
N SER A 84 1.21 20.54 -10.09
CA SER A 84 1.28 20.79 -11.55
C SER A 84 1.16 19.50 -12.37
N PRO A 85 0.50 19.54 -13.55
CA PRO A 85 0.46 18.41 -14.49
C PRO A 85 1.83 17.89 -14.91
N GLU A 86 2.83 18.78 -15.04
CA GLU A 86 4.19 18.40 -15.41
C GLU A 86 4.86 17.60 -14.28
N LYS A 87 4.69 18.06 -13.04
CA LYS A 87 5.21 17.38 -11.84
C LYS A 87 4.56 16.00 -11.68
N ARG A 88 3.28 15.87 -12.02
CA ARG A 88 2.57 14.58 -12.03
C ARG A 88 3.14 13.57 -13.04
N ARG A 89 3.72 14.05 -14.16
CA ARG A 89 4.30 13.21 -15.21
C ARG A 89 5.73 12.75 -14.91
N LYS A 90 6.43 13.41 -13.99
CA LYS A 90 7.82 13.07 -13.62
C LYS A 90 7.98 11.60 -13.22
N THR A 91 9.10 10.99 -13.60
CA THR A 91 9.40 9.60 -13.22
C THR A 91 9.63 9.47 -11.70
N PHE A 92 9.49 8.27 -11.11
CA PHE A 92 9.73 8.14 -9.67
C PHE A 92 11.23 8.32 -9.37
N LEU A 93 12.10 7.98 -10.33
CA LEU A 93 13.53 8.26 -10.31
C LEU A 93 13.81 9.77 -10.29
N GLU A 94 13.15 10.56 -11.15
CA GLU A 94 13.29 12.02 -11.14
C GLU A 94 12.83 12.65 -9.82
N LEU A 95 11.76 12.12 -9.22
CA LEU A 95 11.30 12.58 -7.91
C LEU A 95 12.35 12.30 -6.82
N ALA A 96 12.93 11.10 -6.82
CA ALA A 96 13.97 10.70 -5.86
C ALA A 96 15.28 11.47 -6.07
N ALA A 97 15.71 11.69 -7.31
CA ALA A 97 16.99 12.33 -7.63
C ALA A 97 16.93 13.87 -7.53
N GLY A 98 15.75 14.47 -7.77
CA GLY A 98 15.56 15.92 -7.76
C GLY A 98 15.00 16.45 -6.44
N PRO A 99 13.70 16.76 -6.38
CA PRO A 99 13.08 17.47 -5.26
C PRO A 99 13.19 16.72 -3.92
N PHE A 100 13.21 15.38 -3.94
CA PHE A 100 13.22 14.55 -2.73
C PHE A 100 14.55 13.85 -2.47
N ARG A 101 15.65 14.34 -3.05
CA ARG A 101 17.00 13.78 -2.85
C ARG A 101 17.42 13.78 -1.37
N HIS A 102 17.02 14.80 -0.63
CA HIS A 102 17.32 14.94 0.80
C HIS A 102 16.72 13.83 1.67
N LEU A 103 15.66 13.14 1.19
CA LEU A 103 15.07 12.01 1.90
C LEU A 103 15.94 10.74 1.81
N GLY A 104 16.92 10.69 0.89
CA GLY A 104 17.83 9.55 0.75
C GLY A 104 17.14 8.24 0.37
N VAL A 105 15.93 8.30 -0.16
CA VAL A 105 15.13 7.11 -0.52
C VAL A 105 15.24 6.77 -1.99
N SER A 106 15.22 5.47 -2.30
CA SER A 106 15.18 5.03 -3.68
C SER A 106 13.81 5.25 -4.33
N GLU A 107 13.83 5.32 -5.65
CA GLU A 107 12.64 5.34 -6.51
C GLU A 107 11.56 4.33 -6.06
N ARG A 108 11.98 3.09 -5.78
CA ARG A 108 11.08 1.98 -5.42
C ARG A 108 10.33 2.25 -4.13
N VAL A 109 10.96 2.93 -3.16
CA VAL A 109 10.35 3.27 -1.88
C VAL A 109 9.25 4.31 -2.11
N ILE A 110 9.53 5.36 -2.88
CA ILE A 110 8.55 6.38 -3.26
C ILE A 110 7.37 5.75 -4.01
N GLN A 111 7.65 4.90 -5.01
CA GLN A 111 6.62 4.20 -5.78
C GLN A 111 5.72 3.35 -4.88
N LYS A 112 6.31 2.57 -3.96
CA LYS A 112 5.58 1.70 -3.05
C LYS A 112 4.65 2.49 -2.13
N GLU A 113 5.14 3.58 -1.54
CA GLU A 113 4.32 4.40 -0.63
C GLU A 113 3.20 5.14 -1.36
N LEU A 114 3.47 5.67 -2.56
CA LEU A 114 2.43 6.28 -3.39
C LEU A 114 1.36 5.27 -3.82
N ARG A 115 1.76 4.05 -4.21
CA ARG A 115 0.82 2.97 -4.55
C ARG A 115 -0.08 2.56 -3.38
N LYS A 116 0.44 2.52 -2.15
CA LYS A 116 -0.36 2.25 -0.94
C LYS A 116 -1.46 3.29 -0.73
N ARG A 117 -1.20 4.53 -1.14
CA ARG A 117 -2.16 5.65 -1.07
C ARG A 117 -3.05 5.77 -2.31
N GLY A 118 -2.99 4.81 -3.23
CA GLY A 118 -3.82 4.80 -4.44
C GLY A 118 -3.24 5.59 -5.62
N TYR A 119 -2.07 6.22 -5.47
CA TYR A 119 -1.42 6.95 -6.56
C TYR A 119 -0.72 5.98 -7.50
N ARG A 120 -1.50 5.44 -8.44
CA ARG A 120 -1.00 4.68 -9.58
C ARG A 120 -0.89 5.63 -10.77
N ARG A 121 0.30 5.73 -11.36
CA ARG A 121 0.42 6.37 -12.68
C ARG A 121 -0.18 5.41 -13.70
N HIS A 122 -1.36 5.75 -14.19
CA HIS A 122 -1.92 5.13 -15.38
C HIS A 122 -1.30 5.85 -16.58
N LEU A 123 -0.49 5.16 -17.37
CA LEU A 123 -0.06 5.69 -18.66
C LEU A 123 -1.30 5.72 -19.54
N ALA A 124 -1.69 6.89 -20.03
CA ALA A 124 -2.72 6.97 -21.04
C ALA A 124 -2.18 6.25 -22.29
N HIS A 125 -2.77 5.10 -22.62
CA HIS A 125 -2.44 4.44 -23.87
C HIS A 125 -2.86 5.34 -25.02
N VAL A 126 -2.00 5.43 -26.04
CA VAL A 126 -2.37 6.07 -27.30
C VAL A 126 -3.62 5.37 -27.81
N LYS A 127 -4.64 6.14 -28.21
CA LYS A 127 -5.83 5.54 -28.81
C LYS A 127 -5.38 4.62 -29.94
N PRO A 128 -5.83 3.35 -29.98
CA PRO A 128 -5.51 2.50 -31.11
C PRO A 128 -5.94 3.20 -32.39
N GLN A 129 -5.17 3.03 -33.47
CA GLN A 129 -5.55 3.55 -34.78
C GLN A 129 -6.94 3.01 -35.12
N GLY A 130 -7.89 3.91 -35.37
CA GLY A 130 -9.25 3.53 -35.70
C GLY A 130 -9.26 2.70 -36.97
N SER A 131 -10.11 1.67 -37.05
CA SER A 131 -10.28 0.95 -38.31
C SER A 131 -10.75 1.93 -39.41
N PRO A 132 -10.37 1.73 -40.68
CA PRO A 132 -10.82 2.59 -41.77
C PRO A 132 -12.34 2.75 -41.81
N LYS A 133 -13.06 1.66 -41.51
CA LYS A 133 -14.53 1.63 -41.42
C LYS A 133 -15.07 2.61 -40.38
N THR A 134 -14.51 2.60 -39.17
CA THR A 134 -14.91 3.51 -38.08
C THR A 134 -14.64 4.97 -38.42
N ILE A 135 -13.52 5.24 -39.09
CA ILE A 135 -13.15 6.60 -39.54
C ILE A 135 -14.15 7.09 -40.61
N THR A 136 -14.49 6.24 -41.58
CA THR A 136 -15.46 6.56 -42.64
C THR A 136 -16.86 6.81 -42.06
N THR A 137 -17.36 5.93 -41.19
CA THR A 137 -18.66 6.13 -40.53
C THR A 137 -18.70 7.44 -39.74
N HIS A 138 -17.66 7.77 -38.96
CA HIS A 138 -17.60 9.04 -38.24
C HIS A 138 -17.62 10.25 -39.19
N ARG A 139 -16.86 10.19 -40.30
CA ARG A 139 -16.87 11.25 -41.32
C ARG A 139 -18.25 11.43 -41.94
N GLU A 140 -18.93 10.34 -42.29
CA GLU A 140 -20.29 10.35 -42.83
C GLU A 140 -21.30 10.94 -41.85
N TRP A 141 -21.19 10.62 -40.56
CA TRP A 141 -22.03 11.20 -39.50
C TRP A 141 -21.84 12.71 -39.40
N VAL A 142 -20.59 13.19 -39.43
CA VAL A 142 -20.26 14.62 -39.39
C VAL A 142 -20.81 15.36 -40.61
N THR A 143 -20.73 14.79 -41.81
CA THR A 143 -21.26 15.42 -43.03
C THR A 143 -22.78 15.39 -43.13
N ARG A 144 -23.43 14.39 -42.52
CA ARG A 144 -24.89 14.17 -42.63
C ARG A 144 -25.71 15.05 -41.69
N CYS A 145 -25.12 15.53 -40.60
CA CYS A 145 -25.75 16.50 -39.72
C CYS A 145 -25.39 17.92 -40.19
N PRO A 146 -26.27 18.65 -40.90
CA PRO A 146 -26.03 20.06 -41.13
C PRO A 146 -26.11 20.76 -39.77
N SER A 147 -24.97 21.26 -39.31
CA SER A 147 -24.91 22.21 -38.20
C SER A 147 -25.81 23.40 -38.56
N SER A 148 -27.01 23.46 -37.98
CA SER A 148 -27.98 24.54 -38.12
C SER A 148 -27.53 25.80 -37.36
N LYS A 149 -26.33 26.34 -37.67
CA LYS A 149 -25.87 27.61 -37.11
C LYS A 149 -24.96 28.33 -38.10
N THR A 150 -25.57 29.19 -38.93
CA THR A 150 -25.16 30.59 -39.14
C THR A 150 -26.13 31.21 -40.17
N ALA A 151 -27.17 31.89 -39.69
CA ALA A 151 -27.90 32.85 -40.51
C ALA A 151 -27.20 34.22 -40.37
N PRO A 152 -26.81 34.90 -41.46
CA PRO A 152 -26.24 36.24 -41.37
C PRO A 152 -27.32 37.24 -40.97
N LYS A 153 -27.05 38.05 -39.93
CA LYS A 153 -27.90 39.19 -39.53
C LYS A 153 -27.90 40.22 -40.66
N ALA A 154 -29.08 40.45 -41.26
CA ALA A 154 -29.30 41.55 -42.19
C ALA A 154 -29.03 42.88 -41.46
N LYS A 155 -28.19 43.74 -42.06
CA LYS A 155 -28.08 45.14 -41.69
C LYS A 155 -29.24 45.88 -42.33
N THR A 156 -30.01 46.59 -41.51
CA THR A 156 -31.03 47.55 -41.96
C THR A 156 -30.35 48.92 -42.04
N ASP A 157 -30.55 49.61 -43.17
CA ASP A 157 -30.13 51.00 -43.39
C ASP A 157 -30.89 52.00 -42.51
#